data_AF-A0A2I0QBV4-F1
#
_entry.id   AF-A0A2I0QBV4-F1
#
_cell.length_a   1.000
_cell.length_b   1.000
_cell.length_c   1.000
_cell.angle_alpha   90.00
_cell.angle_beta   90.00
_cell.angle_gamma   90.00
#
_symmetry.space_group_name_H-M   'P 1'
#
loop_
_entity.id
_entity.type
_entity.pdbx_description
1 polymer ?
#
loop_
_entity_poly.entity_id
_entity_poly.type
_entity_poly.pdbx_seq_one_letter_code
_entity_poly.pdbx_strand_id
1 'polypeptide(L)'
;MKAKKNKVIDLFRGKNVVPNTKGISYSKLMDQFLAPFQNDFPEDFYLEDIFGFAITAWNFGNMSTLMPKEEFEKTMALAEKEADSYPLLRKMIDHKAKKFKMYSNFITDFEITEKNGEDVLTVVTQEEEDYLADMMTSNDNELTQADFEENYINRAAIVVKPLKPFADWLFNLYPEDDVPEFKESNIYLVNDEIDDLEAWLKKKFDKFFMLELEDWHTNKKEWPQKRTYKMFKQWFQVELSTMIFDMEKEPVSKSHELF
;
A
#
# COMPACT_ATOMS: atom_id res chain seq x y z
N MET A 1 -1.03 -12.04 45.63
CA MET A 1 -0.35 -11.11 44.71
C MET A 1 -0.25 -11.77 43.34
N LYS A 2 -0.92 -11.24 42.32
CA LYS A 2 -0.89 -11.76 40.94
C LYS A 2 0.40 -11.31 40.26
N ALA A 3 1.23 -12.26 39.83
CA ALA A 3 2.38 -12.01 38.98
C ALA A 3 1.91 -11.43 37.63
N LYS A 4 2.40 -10.26 37.25
CA LYS A 4 2.27 -9.73 35.90
C LYS A 4 3.13 -10.61 34.98
N LYS A 5 2.46 -11.34 34.08
CA LYS A 5 3.09 -12.05 32.96
C LYS A 5 3.71 -11.01 32.03
N ASN A 6 5.02 -11.07 31.79
CA ASN A 6 5.64 -10.42 30.64
C ASN A 6 5.04 -11.04 29.38
N LYS A 7 4.16 -10.28 28.70
CA LYS A 7 3.74 -10.59 27.35
C LYS A 7 4.75 -9.92 26.42
N VAL A 8 5.76 -10.68 26.00
CA VAL A 8 6.41 -10.38 24.72
C VAL A 8 5.43 -10.87 23.66
N ILE A 9 4.89 -9.95 22.88
CA ILE A 9 4.04 -10.28 21.74
C ILE A 9 5.02 -10.73 20.65
N ASP A 10 4.98 -12.02 20.35
CA ASP A 10 5.71 -12.63 19.25
C ASP A 10 5.04 -12.21 17.94
N LEU A 11 5.56 -11.15 17.31
CA LEU A 11 4.98 -10.50 16.13
C LEU A 11 5.19 -11.29 14.82
N PHE A 12 5.89 -12.42 14.85
CA PHE A 12 6.34 -13.12 13.63
C PHE A 12 5.90 -14.59 13.57
N ARG A 13 4.63 -14.85 13.87
CA ARG A 13 4.00 -16.10 13.41
C ARG A 13 3.88 -16.10 11.89
N GLY A 14 4.87 -16.69 11.22
CA GLY A 14 4.79 -17.08 9.83
C GLY A 14 5.58 -16.19 8.88
N LYS A 15 6.89 -16.35 8.89
CA LYS A 15 7.82 -16.34 7.73
C LYS A 15 9.19 -16.78 8.29
N ASN A 16 9.97 -17.49 7.50
CA ASN A 16 11.15 -18.22 7.95
C ASN A 16 12.22 -17.30 8.55
N VAL A 17 12.19 -17.09 9.88
CA VAL A 17 13.37 -16.59 10.60
C VAL A 17 14.35 -17.74 10.67
N VAL A 18 15.32 -17.76 9.76
CA VAL A 18 16.50 -18.63 9.91
C VAL A 18 17.42 -17.91 10.90
N PRO A 19 17.60 -18.40 12.15
CA PRO A 19 18.72 -17.93 12.95
C PRO A 19 19.98 -18.23 12.17
N ASN A 20 20.85 -17.22 11.98
CA ASN A 20 22.22 -17.31 11.42
C ASN A 20 22.59 -18.75 11.04
N THR A 21 22.58 -19.07 9.74
CA THR A 21 22.90 -20.42 9.24
C THR A 21 24.12 -20.99 9.96
N LYS A 22 24.11 -22.30 10.27
CA LYS A 22 25.17 -22.98 11.04
C LYS A 22 26.58 -22.55 10.56
N GLY A 23 27.23 -21.63 11.28
CA GLY A 23 28.64 -21.27 11.11
C GLY A 23 28.99 -19.81 10.83
N ILE A 24 28.05 -18.93 10.45
CA ILE A 24 28.34 -17.50 10.15
C ILE A 24 27.47 -16.60 11.02
N SER A 25 28.08 -15.62 11.71
CA SER A 25 27.37 -14.65 12.55
C SER A 25 27.45 -13.27 11.92
N TYR A 26 26.34 -12.82 11.30
CA TYR A 26 26.29 -11.49 10.67
C TYR A 26 26.41 -10.35 11.68
N SER A 27 25.97 -10.53 12.93
CA SER A 27 26.25 -9.56 14.00
C SER A 27 27.75 -9.33 14.19
N LYS A 28 28.56 -10.40 14.26
CA LYS A 28 30.02 -10.29 14.37
C LYS A 28 30.68 -9.72 13.11
N LEU A 29 30.12 -10.03 11.93
CA LEU A 29 30.60 -9.43 10.68
C LEU A 29 30.32 -7.92 10.66
N MET A 30 29.19 -7.49 11.20
CA MET A 30 28.84 -6.08 11.31
C MET A 30 29.83 -5.34 12.22
N ASP A 31 30.20 -5.91 13.36
CA ASP A 31 31.25 -5.34 14.24
C ASP A 31 32.58 -5.15 13.49
N GLN A 32 33.01 -6.18 12.73
CA GLN A 32 34.24 -6.12 11.94
C GLN A 32 34.15 -5.11 10.79
N PHE A 33 32.98 -5.00 10.17
CA PHE A 33 32.70 -4.07 9.09
C PHE A 33 32.72 -2.61 9.56
N LEU A 34 32.21 -2.35 10.76
CA LEU A 34 32.14 -1.03 11.39
C LEU A 34 33.48 -0.56 11.99
N ALA A 35 34.33 -1.49 12.44
CA ALA A 35 35.56 -1.17 13.17
C ALA A 35 36.44 -0.07 12.54
N PRO A 36 36.64 0.01 11.21
CA PRO A 36 37.44 1.07 10.59
C PRO A 36 36.81 2.47 10.62
N PHE A 37 35.49 2.57 10.85
CA PHE A 37 34.69 3.78 10.64
C PHE A 37 34.12 4.37 11.93
N GLN A 38 34.46 3.83 13.10
CA GLN A 38 33.86 4.22 14.39
C GLN A 38 33.94 5.72 14.69
N ASN A 39 34.97 6.40 14.19
CA ASN A 39 35.18 7.84 14.37
C ASN A 39 34.73 8.69 13.17
N ASP A 40 34.19 8.06 12.13
CA ASP A 40 33.79 8.74 10.89
C ASP A 40 32.28 9.07 10.85
N PHE A 41 31.48 8.50 11.76
CA PHE A 41 30.04 8.75 11.86
C PHE A 41 29.75 10.16 12.40
N PRO A 42 28.65 10.79 11.97
CA PRO A 42 28.18 12.05 12.56
C PRO A 42 27.97 11.96 14.08
N GLU A 43 28.24 13.04 14.81
CA GLU A 43 28.13 13.06 16.27
C GLU A 43 26.69 12.88 16.79
N ASP A 44 25.70 13.19 15.95
CA ASP A 44 24.28 13.07 16.25
C ASP A 44 23.71 11.68 15.94
N PHE A 45 24.50 10.76 15.39
CA PHE A 45 24.07 9.38 15.17
C PHE A 45 24.07 8.60 16.48
N TYR A 46 22.93 7.99 16.80
CA TYR A 46 22.81 7.00 17.86
C TYR A 46 23.15 5.61 17.32
N LEU A 47 23.20 4.62 18.22
CA LEU A 47 23.58 3.26 17.88
C LEU A 47 22.68 2.66 16.78
N GLU A 48 21.38 2.91 16.82
CA GLU A 48 20.42 2.48 15.79
C GLU A 48 20.70 3.13 14.43
N ASP A 49 21.03 4.42 14.39
CA ASP A 49 21.38 5.13 13.15
C ASP A 49 22.66 4.58 12.53
N ILE A 50 23.67 4.30 13.36
CA ILE A 50 24.94 3.69 12.93
C ILE A 50 24.68 2.32 12.29
N PHE A 51 23.87 1.47 12.93
CA PHE A 51 23.57 0.15 12.39
C PHE A 51 22.69 0.21 11.14
N GLY A 52 21.67 1.07 11.12
CA GLY A 52 20.85 1.31 9.93
C GLY A 52 21.71 1.75 8.75
N PHE A 53 22.59 2.74 8.96
CA PHE A 53 23.52 3.24 7.94
C PHE A 53 24.49 2.15 7.46
N ALA A 54 25.02 1.35 8.38
CA ALA A 54 25.95 0.27 8.05
C ALA A 54 25.26 -0.85 7.26
N ILE A 55 24.01 -1.19 7.58
CA ILE A 55 23.20 -2.15 6.84
C ILE A 55 22.93 -1.64 5.42
N THR A 56 22.56 -0.37 5.27
CA THR A 56 22.43 0.26 3.95
C THR A 56 23.73 0.12 3.16
N ALA A 57 24.87 0.49 3.73
CA ALA A 57 26.17 0.35 3.08
C ALA A 57 26.53 -1.11 2.72
N TRP A 58 26.19 -2.06 3.60
CA TRP A 58 26.39 -3.50 3.37
C TRP A 58 25.58 -3.99 2.16
N ASN A 59 24.29 -3.67 2.14
CA ASN A 59 23.38 -4.10 1.06
C ASN A 59 23.76 -3.43 -0.27
N PHE A 60 24.10 -2.13 -0.28
CA PHE A 60 24.64 -1.48 -1.47
C PHE A 60 25.97 -2.09 -1.93
N GLY A 61 26.83 -2.50 -1.00
CA GLY A 61 28.06 -3.22 -1.31
C GLY A 61 27.80 -4.55 -2.02
N ASN A 62 26.77 -5.29 -1.61
CA ASN A 62 26.33 -6.50 -2.33
C ASN A 62 25.79 -6.13 -3.73
N MET A 63 24.87 -5.17 -3.82
CA MET A 63 24.29 -4.71 -5.10
C MET A 63 25.34 -4.25 -6.10
N SER A 64 26.40 -3.57 -5.64
CA SER A 64 27.50 -3.10 -6.49
C SER A 64 28.22 -4.22 -7.23
N THR A 65 28.13 -5.45 -6.73
CA THR A 65 28.74 -6.63 -7.34
C THR A 65 27.78 -7.40 -8.26
N LEU A 66 26.48 -7.17 -8.13
CA LEU A 66 25.41 -7.85 -8.87
C LEU A 66 24.99 -7.07 -10.11
N MET A 67 25.00 -5.75 -10.03
CA MET A 67 24.51 -4.88 -11.10
C MET A 67 25.61 -4.44 -12.06
N PRO A 68 25.26 -4.11 -13.33
CA PRO A 68 26.14 -3.37 -14.21
C PRO A 68 26.62 -2.07 -13.57
N LYS A 69 27.92 -1.79 -13.69
CA LYS A 69 28.54 -0.60 -13.06
C LYS A 69 27.83 0.71 -13.41
N GLU A 70 27.43 0.89 -14.67
CA GLU A 70 26.73 2.11 -15.09
C GLU A 70 25.38 2.29 -14.39
N GLU A 71 24.62 1.21 -14.20
CA GLU A 71 23.34 1.26 -13.49
C GLU A 71 23.53 1.53 -12.01
N PHE A 72 24.52 0.89 -11.39
CA PHE A 72 24.85 1.14 -9.99
C PHE A 72 25.25 2.61 -9.76
N GLU A 73 26.04 3.21 -10.65
CA GLU A 73 26.41 4.62 -10.55
C GLU A 73 25.20 5.56 -10.72
N LYS A 74 24.18 5.20 -11.52
CA LYS A 74 22.92 5.96 -11.58
C LYS A 74 22.18 5.92 -10.25
N THR A 75 22.04 4.75 -9.63
CA THR A 75 21.43 4.62 -8.29
C THR A 75 22.19 5.45 -7.26
N MET A 76 23.52 5.41 -7.31
CA MET A 76 24.34 6.16 -6.36
C MET A 76 24.33 7.69 -6.59
N ALA A 77 24.04 8.16 -7.80
CA ALA A 77 23.83 9.59 -8.06
C ALA A 77 22.49 10.09 -7.49
N LEU A 78 21.50 9.21 -7.30
CA LEU A 78 20.28 9.53 -6.56
C LEU A 78 20.57 9.60 -5.05
N ALA A 79 21.24 8.58 -4.50
CA ALA A 79 21.62 8.55 -3.09
C ALA A 79 22.48 9.76 -2.66
N GLU A 80 23.33 10.29 -3.54
CA GLU A 80 24.13 11.50 -3.27
C GLU A 80 23.28 12.73 -2.97
N LYS A 81 22.08 12.81 -3.55
CA LYS A 81 21.18 13.96 -3.36
C LYS A 81 20.41 13.88 -2.03
N GLU A 82 20.30 12.70 -1.45
CA GLU A 82 19.42 12.42 -0.31
C GLU A 82 20.18 12.04 0.97
N ALA A 83 21.38 11.47 0.87
CA ALA A 83 22.12 10.98 2.02
C ALA A 83 22.97 12.06 2.70
N ASP A 84 22.69 12.34 3.98
CA ASP A 84 23.40 13.31 4.81
C ASP A 84 24.90 13.01 4.99
N SER A 85 25.32 11.77 4.76
CA SER A 85 26.72 11.29 4.89
C SER A 85 27.19 10.48 3.69
N TYR A 86 26.84 10.92 2.47
CA TYR A 86 27.19 10.23 1.22
C TYR A 86 28.69 9.83 1.07
N PRO A 87 29.68 10.68 1.42
CA PRO A 87 31.09 10.29 1.32
C PRO A 87 31.45 9.11 2.24
N LEU A 88 30.87 9.03 3.42
CA LEU A 88 31.04 7.88 4.32
C LEU A 88 30.36 6.64 3.76
N LEU A 89 29.13 6.79 3.25
CA LEU A 89 28.37 5.71 2.62
C LEU A 89 29.18 5.05 1.50
N ARG A 90 29.76 5.85 0.59
CA ARG A 90 30.62 5.36 -0.49
C ARG A 90 31.84 4.60 0.01
N LYS A 91 32.55 5.12 1.01
CA LYS A 91 33.71 4.43 1.61
C LYS A 91 33.31 3.08 2.20
N MET A 92 32.17 3.01 2.89
CA MET A 92 31.67 1.77 3.50
C MET A 92 31.22 0.75 2.44
N ILE A 93 30.56 1.18 1.37
CA ILE A 93 30.20 0.34 0.21
C ILE A 93 31.45 -0.27 -0.43
N ASP A 94 32.48 0.56 -0.71
CA ASP A 94 33.74 0.08 -1.29
C ASP A 94 34.46 -0.89 -0.35
N HIS A 95 34.41 -0.62 0.96
CA HIS A 95 34.96 -1.51 1.97
C HIS A 95 34.24 -2.86 2.01
N LYS A 96 32.90 -2.87 1.95
CA LYS A 96 32.07 -4.08 1.87
C LYS A 96 32.46 -4.91 0.65
N ALA A 97 32.44 -4.29 -0.53
CA ALA A 97 32.71 -4.96 -1.80
C ALA A 97 34.12 -5.55 -1.87
N LYS A 98 35.10 -4.89 -1.22
CA LYS A 98 36.52 -5.30 -1.24
C LYS A 98 36.87 -6.34 -0.18
N LYS A 99 36.39 -6.19 1.06
CA LYS A 99 36.85 -6.99 2.22
C LYS A 99 35.90 -8.11 2.61
N PHE A 100 34.63 -7.99 2.25
CA PHE A 100 33.55 -8.91 2.67
C PHE A 100 32.83 -9.50 1.46
N LYS A 101 33.54 -9.65 0.32
CA LYS A 101 32.98 -10.13 -0.95
C LYS A 101 32.31 -11.51 -0.84
N MET A 102 32.80 -12.38 0.05
CA MET A 102 32.26 -13.74 0.23
C MET A 102 30.93 -13.80 0.99
N TYR A 103 30.48 -12.69 1.58
CA TYR A 103 29.23 -12.62 2.34
C TYR A 103 28.19 -11.86 1.51
N SER A 104 27.39 -12.60 0.76
CA SER A 104 26.42 -12.06 -0.21
C SER A 104 25.01 -11.89 0.34
N ASN A 105 24.69 -12.42 1.53
CA ASN A 105 23.36 -12.24 2.09
C ASN A 105 23.10 -10.76 2.39
N PHE A 106 21.86 -10.37 2.13
CA PHE A 106 21.33 -9.07 2.47
C PHE A 106 20.87 -9.07 3.92
N ILE A 107 21.05 -7.94 4.59
CA ILE A 107 20.53 -7.73 5.94
C ILE A 107 19.20 -7.02 5.80
N THR A 108 18.13 -7.65 6.28
CA THR A 108 16.76 -7.15 6.15
C THR A 108 16.24 -6.52 7.43
N ASP A 109 16.78 -6.92 8.57
CA ASP A 109 16.36 -6.40 9.87
C ASP A 109 17.46 -6.57 10.92
N PHE A 110 17.38 -5.82 12.01
CA PHE A 110 18.24 -5.96 13.17
C PHE A 110 17.49 -5.61 14.47
N GLU A 111 17.94 -6.19 15.57
CA GLU A 111 17.41 -5.90 16.90
C GLU A 111 18.57 -5.71 17.87
N ILE A 112 18.53 -4.65 18.68
CA ILE A 112 19.48 -4.43 19.77
C ILE A 112 18.74 -4.70 21.08
N THR A 113 19.26 -5.63 21.88
CA THR A 113 18.66 -6.01 23.16
C THR A 113 19.68 -5.92 24.28
N GLU A 114 19.28 -5.47 25.46
CA GLU A 114 20.15 -5.47 26.63
C GLU A 114 20.13 -6.85 27.32
N LYS A 115 21.30 -7.45 27.51
CA LYS A 115 21.47 -8.68 28.31
C LYS A 115 22.62 -8.51 29.28
N ASN A 116 22.31 -8.60 30.58
CA ASN A 116 23.28 -8.43 31.67
C ASN A 116 24.04 -7.08 31.66
N GLY A 117 23.40 -6.01 31.18
CA GLY A 117 24.04 -4.69 31.07
C GLY A 117 24.93 -4.52 29.84
N GLU A 118 24.90 -5.47 28.90
CA GLU A 118 25.59 -5.38 27.61
C GLU A 118 24.57 -5.36 26.48
N ASP A 119 24.79 -4.49 25.49
CA ASP A 119 24.00 -4.45 24.26
C ASP A 119 24.33 -5.65 23.37
N VAL A 120 23.31 -6.35 22.91
CA VAL A 120 23.41 -7.53 22.06
C VAL A 120 22.68 -7.27 20.74
N LEU A 121 23.46 -7.16 19.67
CA LEU A 121 22.97 -7.04 18.30
C LEU A 121 22.58 -8.41 17.72
N THR A 122 21.33 -8.52 17.30
CA THR A 122 20.82 -9.61 16.47
C THR A 122 20.58 -9.09 15.06
N VAL A 123 21.03 -9.84 14.05
CA VAL A 123 20.86 -9.47 12.64
C VAL A 123 20.06 -10.55 11.93
N VAL A 124 19.08 -10.13 11.15
CA VAL A 124 18.29 -10.98 10.27
C VAL A 124 18.80 -10.82 8.85
N THR A 125 19.03 -11.94 8.17
CA THR A 125 19.54 -11.94 6.80
C THR A 125 18.64 -12.71 5.87
N GLN A 126 18.67 -12.34 4.60
CA GLN A 126 18.02 -13.02 3.50
C GLN A 126 19.06 -13.41 2.45
N GLU A 127 18.88 -14.58 1.82
CA GLU A 127 19.72 -15.00 0.71
C GLU A 127 19.52 -14.07 -0.50
N GLU A 128 20.55 -13.98 -1.35
CA GLU A 128 20.57 -13.06 -2.49
C GLU A 128 19.35 -13.24 -3.42
N GLU A 129 19.03 -14.48 -3.80
CA GLU A 129 17.92 -14.77 -4.72
C GLU A 129 16.57 -14.35 -4.13
N ASP A 130 16.33 -14.68 -2.86
CA ASP A 130 15.10 -14.32 -2.16
C ASP A 130 14.97 -12.80 -2.00
N TYR A 131 16.07 -12.11 -1.65
CA TYR A 131 16.06 -10.64 -1.50
C TYR A 131 15.78 -9.93 -2.83
N LEU A 132 16.38 -10.41 -3.93
CA LEU A 132 16.11 -9.86 -5.26
C LEU A 132 14.68 -10.12 -5.70
N ALA A 133 14.12 -11.30 -5.43
CA ALA A 133 12.72 -11.59 -5.70
C ALA A 133 11.77 -10.66 -4.92
N ASP A 134 12.04 -10.44 -3.64
CA ASP A 134 11.28 -9.49 -2.82
C ASP A 134 11.43 -8.05 -3.33
N MET A 135 12.63 -7.62 -3.73
CA MET A 135 12.84 -6.27 -4.29
C MET A 135 12.07 -6.07 -5.60
N MET A 136 12.05 -7.07 -6.48
CA MET A 136 11.32 -7.00 -7.75
C MET A 136 9.80 -6.96 -7.54
N THR A 137 9.28 -7.61 -6.49
CA THR A 137 7.85 -7.54 -6.10
C THR A 137 7.52 -6.31 -5.25
N SER A 138 8.53 -5.66 -4.64
CA SER A 138 8.37 -4.44 -3.83
C SER A 138 8.41 -3.16 -4.69
N ASN A 139 9.04 -3.23 -5.87
CA ASN A 139 9.02 -2.15 -6.87
C ASN A 139 7.66 -2.00 -7.59
N ASP A 140 6.68 -2.85 -7.30
CA ASP A 140 5.27 -2.76 -7.74
C ASP A 140 4.51 -1.52 -7.18
N ASN A 141 5.21 -0.54 -6.58
CA ASN A 141 4.64 0.75 -6.19
C ASN A 141 4.81 1.83 -7.28
N GLU A 142 5.59 1.60 -8.34
CA GLU A 142 5.48 2.38 -9.57
C GLU A 142 4.37 1.78 -10.44
N LEU A 143 3.20 2.44 -10.50
CA LEU A 143 2.12 2.04 -11.39
C LEU A 143 2.64 1.98 -12.85
N THR A 144 2.81 0.77 -13.37
CA THR A 144 3.18 0.52 -14.75
C THR A 144 1.94 0.51 -15.64
N GLN A 145 2.12 0.70 -16.95
CA GLN A 145 1.01 0.58 -17.91
C GLN A 145 0.40 -0.84 -17.92
N ALA A 146 1.18 -1.87 -17.54
CA ALA A 146 0.69 -3.23 -17.39
C ALA A 146 -0.26 -3.38 -16.20
N ASP A 147 -0.02 -2.67 -15.09
CA ASP A 147 -0.93 -2.64 -13.94
C ASP A 147 -2.30 -2.07 -14.32
N PHE A 148 -2.35 -1.05 -15.19
CA PHE A 148 -3.62 -0.54 -15.71
C PHE A 148 -4.36 -1.57 -16.59
N GLU A 149 -3.65 -2.43 -17.31
CA GLU A 149 -4.29 -3.46 -18.15
C GLU A 149 -4.78 -4.66 -17.34
N GLU A 150 -4.00 -5.13 -16.35
CA GLU A 150 -4.38 -6.26 -15.50
C GLU A 150 -5.51 -5.92 -14.51
N ASN A 151 -5.58 -4.66 -14.07
CA ASN A 151 -6.57 -4.18 -13.10
C ASN A 151 -7.90 -3.73 -13.72
N TYR A 152 -8.08 -3.86 -15.03
CA TYR A 152 -9.32 -3.46 -15.68
C TYR A 152 -10.51 -4.34 -15.25
N ILE A 153 -11.53 -3.71 -14.64
CA ILE A 153 -12.79 -4.36 -14.34
C ILE A 153 -13.64 -4.35 -15.62
N ASN A 154 -13.95 -5.54 -16.15
CA ASN A 154 -14.83 -5.72 -17.32
C ASN A 154 -16.31 -5.45 -16.98
N ARG A 155 -16.64 -4.26 -16.50
CA ARG A 155 -17.97 -3.77 -16.16
C ARG A 155 -18.03 -2.28 -16.49
N ALA A 156 -19.24 -1.78 -16.73
CA ALA A 156 -19.50 -0.35 -16.76
C ALA A 156 -20.01 0.12 -15.39
N ALA A 157 -19.77 1.38 -15.04
CA ALA A 157 -20.25 2.02 -13.83
C ALA A 157 -21.29 3.07 -14.21
N ILE A 158 -22.47 2.93 -13.61
CA ILE A 158 -23.53 3.94 -13.66
C ILE A 158 -23.49 4.72 -12.36
N VAL A 159 -23.11 5.99 -12.44
CA VAL A 159 -23.12 6.91 -11.29
C VAL A 159 -24.46 7.63 -11.29
N VAL A 160 -25.20 7.53 -10.20
CA VAL A 160 -26.50 8.20 -10.01
C VAL A 160 -26.34 9.28 -8.96
N LYS A 161 -26.38 10.55 -9.40
CA LYS A 161 -26.23 11.72 -8.54
C LYS A 161 -27.60 12.33 -8.26
N PRO A 162 -28.06 12.36 -7.01
CA PRO A 162 -29.34 12.98 -6.69
C PRO A 162 -29.30 14.50 -6.90
N LEU A 163 -30.39 15.04 -7.44
CA LEU A 163 -30.59 16.46 -7.69
C LEU A 163 -31.64 17.03 -6.73
N LYS A 164 -31.77 18.37 -6.74
CA LYS A 164 -32.67 19.10 -5.86
C LYS A 164 -34.11 18.52 -5.76
N PRO A 165 -34.78 18.09 -6.84
CA PRO A 165 -36.14 17.55 -6.72
C PRO A 165 -36.25 16.29 -5.85
N PHE A 166 -35.20 15.45 -5.81
CA PHE A 166 -35.14 14.30 -4.91
C PHE A 166 -34.94 14.74 -3.46
N ALA A 167 -34.03 15.70 -3.21
CA ALA A 167 -33.87 16.33 -1.88
C ALA A 167 -35.18 16.97 -1.38
N ASP A 168 -35.87 17.72 -2.24
CA ASP A 168 -37.13 18.38 -1.89
C ASP A 168 -38.22 17.33 -1.55
N TRP A 169 -38.22 16.17 -2.21
CA TRP A 169 -39.11 15.07 -1.85
C TRP A 169 -38.78 14.48 -0.47
N LEU A 170 -37.50 14.24 -0.16
CA LEU A 170 -37.08 13.77 1.17
C LEU A 170 -37.44 14.77 2.27
N PHE A 171 -37.18 16.06 2.05
CA PHE A 171 -37.53 17.11 3.00
C PHE A 171 -39.04 17.17 3.29
N ASN A 172 -39.89 16.92 2.28
CA ASN A 172 -41.33 16.86 2.50
C ASN A 172 -41.78 15.66 3.35
N LEU A 173 -41.03 14.55 3.32
CA LEU A 173 -41.29 13.38 4.17
C LEU A 173 -40.77 13.59 5.60
N TYR A 174 -39.67 14.34 5.75
CA TYR A 174 -39.02 14.60 7.02
C TYR A 174 -38.76 16.11 7.23
N PRO A 175 -39.81 16.93 7.47
CA PRO A 175 -39.66 18.40 7.53
C PRO A 175 -38.87 18.92 8.73
N GLU A 176 -38.71 18.09 9.76
CA GLU A 176 -37.96 18.40 10.97
C GLU A 176 -36.45 18.11 10.81
N ASP A 177 -36.07 17.41 9.74
CA ASP A 177 -34.67 17.10 9.43
C ASP A 177 -34.06 18.19 8.55
N ASP A 178 -32.75 18.38 8.69
CA ASP A 178 -32.01 19.26 7.79
C ASP A 178 -32.07 18.74 6.34
N VAL A 179 -32.05 19.65 5.37
CA VAL A 179 -32.05 19.28 3.95
C VAL A 179 -30.84 18.37 3.67
N PRO A 180 -31.04 17.16 3.13
CA PRO A 180 -29.93 16.25 2.84
C PRO A 180 -28.94 16.88 1.88
N GLU A 181 -27.69 17.03 2.31
CA GLU A 181 -26.58 17.39 1.45
C GLU A 181 -26.01 16.11 0.85
N PHE A 182 -26.30 15.85 -0.43
CA PHE A 182 -25.78 14.67 -1.13
C PHE A 182 -24.29 14.84 -1.42
N LYS A 183 -23.45 14.46 -0.46
CA LYS A 183 -21.98 14.45 -0.61
C LYS A 183 -21.47 13.27 -1.41
N GLU A 184 -22.24 12.18 -1.41
CA GLU A 184 -21.90 10.92 -2.04
C GLU A 184 -22.96 10.54 -3.08
N SER A 185 -22.56 9.71 -4.04
CA SER A 185 -23.43 9.24 -5.12
C SER A 185 -23.31 7.74 -5.22
N ASN A 186 -24.42 7.07 -5.45
CA ASN A 186 -24.43 5.64 -5.66
C ASN A 186 -23.80 5.30 -7.01
N ILE A 187 -22.97 4.25 -7.00
CA ILE A 187 -22.30 3.72 -8.18
C ILE A 187 -22.73 2.27 -8.37
N TYR A 188 -23.26 1.97 -9.55
CA TYR A 188 -23.75 0.64 -9.90
C TYR A 188 -22.88 0.03 -10.99
N LEU A 189 -22.14 -1.04 -10.66
CA LEU A 189 -21.43 -1.83 -11.65
C LEU A 189 -22.41 -2.73 -12.42
N VAL A 190 -22.41 -2.60 -13.74
CA VAL A 190 -23.28 -3.33 -14.66
C VAL A 190 -22.46 -4.09 -15.70
N ASN A 191 -22.97 -5.25 -16.13
CA ASN A 191 -22.34 -6.11 -17.14
C ASN A 191 -22.87 -5.84 -18.56
N ASP A 192 -23.53 -4.71 -18.77
CA ASP A 192 -24.06 -4.36 -20.08
C ASP A 192 -22.99 -3.55 -20.84
N GLU A 193 -22.81 -3.86 -22.12
CA GLU A 193 -22.18 -2.95 -23.07
C GLU A 193 -23.19 -1.84 -23.39
N ILE A 194 -22.81 -0.57 -23.16
CA ILE A 194 -23.72 0.58 -23.23
C ILE A 194 -23.21 1.55 -24.28
N ASP A 195 -23.66 1.37 -25.52
CA ASP A 195 -23.35 2.28 -26.62
C ASP A 195 -24.19 3.58 -26.58
N ASP A 196 -25.47 3.45 -26.20
CA ASP A 196 -26.42 4.55 -26.05
C ASP A 196 -27.02 4.53 -24.64
N LEU A 197 -26.47 5.39 -23.77
CA LEU A 197 -26.89 5.53 -22.38
C LEU A 197 -28.37 5.93 -22.25
N GLU A 198 -28.88 6.81 -23.11
CA GLU A 198 -30.27 7.30 -23.02
C GLU A 198 -31.25 6.18 -23.38
N ALA A 199 -30.98 5.40 -24.43
CA ALA A 199 -31.81 4.26 -24.80
C ALA A 199 -31.74 3.13 -23.75
N TRP A 200 -30.57 2.91 -23.17
CA TRP A 200 -30.35 1.92 -22.12
C TRP A 200 -31.09 2.30 -20.83
N LEU A 201 -30.98 3.56 -20.39
CA LEU A 201 -31.64 4.07 -19.19
C LEU A 201 -33.17 4.04 -19.32
N LYS A 202 -33.75 4.36 -20.49
CA LYS A 202 -35.20 4.27 -20.70
C LYS A 202 -35.78 2.89 -20.35
N LYS A 203 -34.99 1.82 -20.48
CA LYS A 203 -35.41 0.45 -20.16
C LYS A 203 -35.23 0.08 -18.68
N LYS A 204 -34.35 0.80 -17.96
CA LYS A 204 -33.89 0.41 -16.61
C LYS A 204 -34.08 1.47 -15.53
N PHE A 205 -34.48 2.69 -15.88
CA PHE A 205 -34.53 3.84 -14.97
C PHE A 205 -35.36 3.56 -13.71
N ASP A 206 -36.48 2.82 -13.84
CA ASP A 206 -37.36 2.58 -12.70
C ASP A 206 -36.66 1.74 -11.62
N LYS A 207 -35.76 0.82 -12.02
CA LYS A 207 -34.98 0.03 -11.07
C LYS A 207 -34.00 0.89 -10.28
N PHE A 208 -33.25 1.76 -10.95
CA PHE A 208 -32.35 2.70 -10.28
C PHE A 208 -33.13 3.66 -9.40
N PHE A 209 -34.24 4.21 -9.89
CA PHE A 209 -35.10 5.10 -9.10
C PHE A 209 -35.60 4.38 -7.82
N MET A 210 -36.03 3.13 -7.91
CA MET A 210 -36.45 2.39 -6.71
C MET A 210 -35.32 2.13 -5.72
N LEU A 211 -34.09 1.86 -6.18
CA LEU A 211 -32.92 1.69 -5.29
C LEU A 211 -32.64 3.00 -4.54
N GLU A 212 -32.56 4.12 -5.26
CA GLU A 212 -32.35 5.44 -4.66
C GLU A 212 -33.48 5.81 -3.66
N LEU A 213 -34.73 5.44 -3.94
CA LEU A 213 -35.83 5.68 -3.00
C LEU A 213 -35.73 4.80 -1.75
N GLU A 214 -35.41 3.51 -1.90
CA GLU A 214 -35.34 2.53 -0.81
C GLU A 214 -34.21 2.84 0.16
N ASP A 215 -33.05 3.29 -0.34
CA ASP A 215 -31.89 3.64 0.48
C ASP A 215 -32.22 4.73 1.51
N TRP A 216 -33.19 5.59 1.22
CA TRP A 216 -33.60 6.69 2.10
C TRP A 216 -34.94 6.49 2.78
N HIS A 217 -35.88 5.78 2.14
CA HIS A 217 -37.22 5.58 2.69
C HIS A 217 -37.83 4.26 2.25
N THR A 218 -38.11 3.37 3.19
CA THR A 218 -38.59 2.01 2.89
C THR A 218 -40.11 1.93 2.67
N ASN A 219 -40.90 2.94 3.09
CA ASN A 219 -42.36 2.91 2.92
C ASN A 219 -42.79 3.24 1.49
N LYS A 220 -42.94 2.18 0.67
CA LYS A 220 -43.29 2.26 -0.77
C LYS A 220 -44.60 2.97 -1.10
N LYS A 221 -45.49 3.16 -0.12
CA LYS A 221 -46.75 3.91 -0.32
C LYS A 221 -46.50 5.41 -0.44
N GLU A 222 -45.42 5.91 0.12
CA GLU A 222 -45.04 7.33 0.14
C GLU A 222 -44.09 7.70 -1.01
N TRP A 223 -43.65 6.70 -1.78
CA TRP A 223 -42.88 6.92 -3.00
C TRP A 223 -43.74 7.56 -4.10
N PRO A 224 -43.12 8.23 -5.09
CA PRO A 224 -43.79 8.60 -6.32
C PRO A 224 -44.41 7.37 -7.00
N GLN A 225 -45.74 7.30 -7.10
CA GLN A 225 -46.44 6.11 -7.62
C GLN A 225 -46.40 6.01 -9.15
N LYS A 226 -46.25 7.14 -9.86
CA LYS A 226 -46.17 7.21 -11.32
C LYS A 226 -44.79 7.68 -11.77
N ARG A 227 -43.77 6.88 -11.49
CA ARG A 227 -42.39 7.18 -11.93
C ARG A 227 -42.32 7.09 -13.44
N THR A 228 -41.76 8.13 -14.05
CA THR A 228 -41.54 8.20 -15.49
C THR A 228 -40.08 8.52 -15.74
N TYR A 229 -39.59 8.17 -16.93
CA TYR A 229 -38.21 8.48 -17.28
C TYR A 229 -37.91 9.99 -17.25
N LYS A 230 -38.90 10.82 -17.60
CA LYS A 230 -38.78 12.29 -17.50
C LYS A 230 -38.54 12.72 -16.05
N MET A 231 -39.30 12.15 -15.11
CA MET A 231 -39.13 12.44 -13.68
C MET A 231 -37.75 12.00 -13.19
N PHE A 232 -37.33 10.79 -13.57
CA PHE A 232 -36.00 10.29 -13.23
C PHE A 232 -34.89 11.25 -13.67
N LYS A 233 -34.91 11.75 -14.92
CA LYS A 233 -33.93 12.74 -15.39
C LYS A 233 -34.00 14.12 -14.72
N GLN A 234 -35.13 14.46 -14.11
CA GLN A 234 -35.25 15.68 -13.31
C GLN A 234 -34.69 15.49 -11.90
N TRP A 235 -34.77 14.26 -11.39
CA TRP A 235 -34.41 13.93 -10.02
C TRP A 235 -32.95 13.48 -9.88
N PHE A 236 -32.37 12.94 -10.96
CA PHE A 236 -31.01 12.41 -10.94
C PHE A 236 -30.24 12.83 -12.19
N GLN A 237 -28.96 13.14 -11.99
CA GLN A 237 -27.96 13.17 -13.04
C GLN A 237 -27.31 11.79 -13.11
N VAL A 238 -27.20 11.23 -14.32
CA VAL A 238 -26.61 9.90 -14.54
C VAL A 238 -25.39 10.00 -15.43
N GLU A 239 -24.30 9.40 -14.99
CA GLU A 239 -23.02 9.34 -15.71
C GLU A 239 -22.63 7.88 -15.96
N LEU A 240 -21.96 7.63 -17.09
CA LEU A 240 -21.44 6.33 -17.49
C LEU A 240 -19.91 6.39 -17.49
N SER A 241 -19.28 5.47 -16.77
CA SER A 241 -17.84 5.23 -16.83
C SER A 241 -17.60 3.80 -17.31
N THR A 242 -16.88 3.66 -18.42
CA THR A 242 -16.54 2.35 -19.02
C THR A 242 -15.12 1.90 -18.70
N MET A 243 -14.29 2.80 -18.17
CA MET A 243 -12.91 2.52 -17.78
C MET A 243 -12.84 2.47 -16.25
N ILE A 244 -12.83 1.26 -15.69
CA ILE A 244 -12.82 1.02 -14.25
C ILE A 244 -11.61 0.15 -13.94
N PHE A 245 -10.81 0.58 -12.97
CA PHE A 245 -9.58 -0.10 -12.59
C PHE A 245 -9.61 -0.40 -11.09
N ASP A 246 -9.36 -1.65 -10.73
CA ASP A 246 -9.21 -2.10 -9.34
C ASP A 246 -7.76 -1.92 -8.90
N MET A 247 -7.48 -0.91 -8.08
CA MET A 247 -6.11 -0.61 -7.66
C MET A 247 -5.66 -1.45 -6.45
N GLU A 248 -6.52 -2.34 -5.96
CA GLU A 248 -6.24 -3.16 -4.78
C GLU A 248 -5.68 -4.53 -5.15
N LYS A 249 -4.81 -5.07 -4.28
CA LYS A 249 -4.21 -6.41 -4.49
C LYS A 249 -5.16 -7.55 -4.14
N GLU A 250 -6.15 -7.30 -3.28
CA GLU A 250 -7.12 -8.31 -2.86
C GLU A 250 -8.35 -8.30 -3.77
N PRO A 251 -8.92 -9.47 -4.15
CA PRO A 251 -10.09 -9.50 -5.02
C PRO A 251 -11.31 -8.80 -4.43
N VAL A 252 -12.05 -8.07 -5.27
CA VAL A 252 -13.35 -7.47 -4.89
C VAL A 252 -14.31 -8.53 -4.33
N SER A 253 -14.73 -8.34 -3.09
CA SER A 253 -15.74 -9.17 -2.43
C SER A 253 -17.09 -8.46 -2.33
N LYS A 254 -18.19 -9.23 -2.35
CA LYS A 254 -19.54 -8.69 -2.15
C LYS A 254 -19.94 -8.83 -0.68
N SER A 255 -20.17 -7.71 -0.01
CA SER A 255 -20.78 -7.72 1.33
C SER A 255 -22.25 -8.18 1.24
N HIS A 256 -22.67 -8.99 2.21
CA HIS A 256 -24.08 -9.35 2.41
C HIS A 256 -24.74 -8.47 3.49
N GLU A 257 -23.96 -7.61 4.14
CA GLU A 257 -24.43 -6.60 5.08
C GLU A 257 -24.42 -5.24 4.37
N LEU A 258 -25.61 -4.67 4.20
CA LEU A 258 -25.77 -3.24 3.95
C LEU A 258 -25.57 -2.56 5.30
N PHE A 259 -24.78 -1.48 5.34
CA PHE A 259 -24.41 -0.74 6.54
C PHE A 259 -25.57 -0.50 7.53
#